data_AF-A0A7S4A5I4-F1
#
_entry.id   AF-A0A7S4A5I4-F1
#
_cell.length_a   1.000
_cell.length_b   1.000
_cell.length_c   1.000
_cell.angle_alpha   90.00
_cell.angle_beta   90.00
_cell.angle_gamma   90.00
#
_symmetry.space_group_name_H-M   'P 1'
#
loop_
_entity.id
_entity.type
_entity.pdbx_description
1 polymer ?
#
loop_
_entity_poly.entity_id
_entity_poly.type
_entity_poly.pdbx_seq_one_letter_code
_entity_poly.pdbx_strand_id
1 'polypeptide(L)'
;MVYARARPVGMIVLAVAVALQPVRRPHMRTRVIRGALPMRPSPDLEPIEIVNACFGGLRTPDDPLPDAGYERLFYFCTYTCRKAITARMGADSLANFTKHTELSPAVQPFTRAARIRIVDEPTIIAGTPTRGPMATVGVDVFIAPSIRHASGYEKESDAPEALRFAIRLQQERRPPKNWLITEILDTRYAFAGDTGNDLQ
;
A
#
# COMPACT_ATOMS: atom_id res chain seq x y z
N MET A 1 -26.03 -6.41 -83.34
CA MET A 1 -24.90 -5.45 -83.35
C MET A 1 -24.63 -5.06 -81.91
N VAL A 2 -23.39 -5.25 -81.47
CA VAL A 2 -22.96 -5.42 -80.07
C VAL A 2 -22.83 -4.07 -79.34
N TYR A 3 -23.38 -3.96 -78.13
CA TYR A 3 -23.18 -2.83 -77.21
C TYR A 3 -21.76 -2.85 -76.62
N ALA A 4 -21.01 -1.77 -76.81
CA ALA A 4 -19.67 -1.57 -76.24
C ALA A 4 -19.73 -0.78 -74.93
N ARG A 5 -19.05 -1.32 -73.91
CA ARG A 5 -18.82 -0.76 -72.58
C ARG A 5 -17.99 0.52 -72.61
N ALA A 6 -18.35 1.49 -71.76
CA ALA A 6 -17.42 2.47 -71.20
C ALA A 6 -17.66 2.57 -69.68
N ARG A 7 -16.59 2.40 -68.89
CA ARG A 7 -16.58 2.40 -67.41
C ARG A 7 -16.54 3.85 -66.88
N PRO A 8 -17.21 4.18 -65.77
CA PRO A 8 -16.83 5.33 -64.97
C PRO A 8 -15.82 4.98 -63.88
N VAL A 9 -14.97 5.97 -63.65
CA VAL A 9 -13.75 6.05 -62.85
C VAL A 9 -14.06 5.97 -61.35
N GLY A 10 -13.37 5.07 -60.65
CA GLY A 10 -13.39 5.01 -59.19
C GLY A 10 -12.65 6.20 -58.59
N MET A 11 -13.37 7.02 -57.83
CA MET A 11 -12.84 8.13 -57.05
C MET A 11 -12.28 7.56 -55.74
N ILE A 12 -10.95 7.40 -55.66
CA ILE A 12 -10.25 6.98 -54.44
C ILE A 12 -10.01 8.24 -53.59
N VAL A 13 -10.75 8.35 -52.49
CA VAL A 13 -10.47 9.32 -51.42
C VAL A 13 -9.28 8.80 -50.62
N LEU A 14 -8.13 9.45 -50.76
CA LEU A 14 -6.92 9.16 -50.00
C LEU A 14 -7.07 9.77 -48.59
N ALA A 15 -7.51 8.98 -47.61
CA ALA A 15 -7.49 9.37 -46.20
C ALA A 15 -6.04 9.27 -45.68
N VAL A 16 -5.39 10.41 -45.43
CA VAL A 16 -4.10 10.45 -44.74
C VAL A 16 -4.36 10.24 -43.25
N ALA A 17 -4.18 8.99 -42.79
CA ALA A 17 -4.14 8.68 -41.37
C ALA A 17 -2.82 9.24 -40.78
N VAL A 18 -2.89 10.39 -40.12
CA VAL A 18 -1.81 10.88 -39.28
C VAL A 18 -1.77 9.98 -38.04
N ALA A 19 -0.92 8.95 -38.08
CA ALA A 19 -0.60 8.15 -36.92
C ALA A 19 0.12 9.04 -35.90
N LEU A 20 -0.59 9.50 -34.88
CA LEU A 20 -0.02 10.07 -33.67
C LEU A 20 0.82 8.99 -33.00
N GLN A 21 2.12 8.93 -33.34
CA GLN A 21 3.05 8.10 -32.60
C GLN A 21 3.11 8.62 -31.16
N PRO A 22 3.02 7.76 -30.12
CA PRO A 22 3.25 8.18 -28.76
C PRO A 22 4.68 8.69 -28.66
N VAL A 23 4.82 9.99 -28.34
CA VAL A 23 6.10 10.61 -28.03
C VAL A 23 6.76 9.78 -26.93
N ARG A 24 7.79 9.01 -27.29
CA ARG A 24 8.66 8.34 -26.32
C ARG A 24 9.32 9.42 -25.49
N ARG A 25 8.78 9.67 -24.30
CA ARG A 25 9.43 10.53 -23.32
C ARG A 25 10.82 9.96 -23.05
N PRO A 26 11.88 10.79 -23.05
CA PRO A 26 13.20 10.31 -22.65
C PRO A 26 13.05 9.74 -21.24
N HIS A 27 13.42 8.47 -21.08
CA HIS A 27 13.58 7.86 -19.77
C HIS A 27 14.60 8.71 -19.02
N MET A 28 14.13 9.60 -18.15
CA MET A 28 14.95 10.01 -17.02
C MET A 28 15.27 8.70 -16.30
N ARG A 29 16.52 8.27 -16.43
CA ARG A 29 17.10 7.28 -15.55
C ARG A 29 17.12 7.92 -14.17
N THR A 30 16.00 7.87 -13.47
CA THR A 30 15.98 7.96 -12.02
C THR A 30 17.00 6.94 -11.57
N ARG A 31 18.04 7.40 -10.86
CA ARG A 31 19.06 6.53 -10.30
C ARG A 31 18.32 5.58 -9.38
N VAL A 32 18.00 4.38 -9.86
CA VAL A 32 17.41 3.32 -9.05
C VAL A 32 18.49 3.00 -8.03
N ILE A 33 18.29 3.45 -6.79
CA ILE A 33 18.99 2.88 -5.67
C ILE A 33 18.52 1.41 -5.67
N ARG A 34 19.34 0.50 -6.17
CA ARG A 34 19.09 -0.95 -6.10
C ARG A 34 18.73 -1.26 -4.65
N GLY A 35 17.49 -1.69 -4.40
CA GLY A 35 17.01 -2.04 -3.05
C GLY A 35 16.16 -0.99 -2.33
N ALA A 36 15.87 0.18 -2.91
CA ALA A 36 14.99 1.16 -2.27
C ALA A 36 13.50 0.84 -2.50
N LEU A 37 12.76 0.63 -1.40
CA LEU A 37 11.30 0.43 -1.40
C LEU A 37 10.59 1.65 -2.00
N PRO A 38 9.46 1.49 -2.72
CA PRO A 38 8.74 2.60 -3.32
C PRO A 38 8.28 3.60 -2.25
N MET A 39 8.43 4.90 -2.53
CA MET A 39 8.03 5.99 -1.62
C MET A 39 6.64 6.54 -1.90
N ARG A 40 6.07 6.26 -3.08
CA ARG A 40 4.78 6.78 -3.54
C ARG A 40 3.96 5.67 -4.16
N PRO A 41 2.63 5.74 -4.06
CA PRO A 41 1.74 4.82 -4.75
C PRO A 41 1.83 4.97 -6.27
N SER A 42 1.66 3.84 -6.97
CA SER A 42 1.68 3.71 -8.42
C SER A 42 0.63 2.67 -8.83
N PRO A 43 0.01 2.78 -10.01
CA PRO A 43 -0.93 1.75 -10.49
C PRO A 43 -0.29 0.40 -10.75
N ASP A 44 1.03 0.37 -10.93
CA ASP A 44 1.79 -0.86 -11.19
C ASP A 44 2.08 -1.67 -9.91
N LEU A 45 1.82 -1.09 -8.73
CA LEU A 45 2.08 -1.75 -7.46
C LEU A 45 0.89 -2.60 -7.02
N GLU A 46 1.17 -3.86 -6.73
CA GLU A 46 0.19 -4.78 -6.16
C GLU A 46 0.02 -4.57 -4.65
N PRO A 47 -1.13 -4.97 -4.06
CA PRO A 47 -1.39 -4.82 -2.64
C PRO A 47 -0.29 -5.40 -1.75
N ILE A 48 0.28 -6.55 -2.12
CA ILE A 48 1.32 -7.22 -1.35
C ILE A 48 2.65 -6.43 -1.37
N GLU A 49 2.98 -5.81 -2.50
CA GLU A 49 4.18 -4.99 -2.66
C GLU A 49 4.08 -3.70 -1.85
N ILE A 50 2.87 -3.11 -1.78
CA ILE A 50 2.59 -1.94 -0.94
C ILE A 50 2.75 -2.27 0.53
N VAL A 51 2.19 -3.40 0.98
CA VAL A 51 2.32 -3.84 2.37
C VAL A 51 3.79 -4.11 2.70
N ASN A 52 4.52 -4.81 1.83
CA ASN A 52 5.95 -5.01 2.00
C ASN A 52 6.73 -3.69 2.06
N ALA A 53 6.44 -2.74 1.18
CA ALA A 53 7.11 -1.46 1.13
C ALA A 53 6.85 -0.64 2.41
N CYS A 54 5.59 -0.49 2.80
CA CYS A 54 5.21 0.27 3.98
C CYS A 54 5.74 -0.38 5.26
N PHE A 55 5.34 -1.61 5.53
CA PHE A 55 5.62 -2.25 6.83
C PHE A 55 7.05 -2.79 6.90
N GLY A 56 7.61 -3.28 5.80
CA GLY A 56 9.04 -3.60 5.74
C GLY A 56 9.92 -2.37 5.98
N GLY A 57 9.51 -1.22 5.47
CA GLY A 57 10.19 0.06 5.70
C GLY A 57 10.04 0.63 7.11
N LEU A 58 8.99 0.27 7.85
CA LEU A 58 8.85 0.65 9.26
C LEU A 58 9.81 -0.10 10.20
N ARG A 59 10.42 -1.20 9.75
CA ARG A 59 11.48 -1.88 10.53
C ARG A 59 12.72 -1.01 10.68
N THR A 60 12.99 -0.17 9.69
CA THR A 60 14.10 0.78 9.67
C THR A 60 13.55 2.15 9.27
N PRO A 61 12.79 2.81 10.17
CA PRO A 61 11.99 3.99 9.81
C PRO A 61 12.85 5.18 9.39
N ASP A 62 14.13 5.19 9.77
CA ASP A 62 15.10 6.26 9.48
C ASP A 62 16.04 5.95 8.31
N ASP A 63 15.76 4.90 7.52
CA ASP A 63 16.55 4.49 6.34
C ASP A 63 15.73 4.65 5.04
N PRO A 64 16.25 5.32 3.99
CA PRO A 64 17.60 5.90 3.85
C PRO A 64 17.79 7.29 4.45
N LEU A 65 16.71 7.92 4.93
CA LEU A 65 16.72 9.24 5.55
C LEU A 65 15.84 9.18 6.81
N PRO A 66 16.05 10.09 7.79
CA PRO A 66 15.17 10.19 8.96
C PRO A 66 13.70 10.20 8.56
N ASP A 67 12.88 9.43 9.29
CA ASP A 67 11.44 9.33 9.10
C ASP A 67 10.95 8.77 7.73
N ALA A 68 11.84 8.28 6.86
CA ALA A 68 11.46 7.74 5.54
C ALA A 68 10.40 6.63 5.60
N GLY A 69 10.39 5.80 6.65
CA GLY A 69 9.36 4.80 6.90
C GLY A 69 7.98 5.40 7.13
N TYR A 70 7.90 6.44 7.95
CA TYR A 70 6.65 7.15 8.25
C TYR A 70 6.18 7.98 7.07
N GLU A 71 7.10 8.62 6.34
CA GLU A 71 6.79 9.34 5.10
C GLU A 71 6.19 8.40 4.06
N ARG A 72 6.77 7.21 3.89
CA ARG A 72 6.22 6.20 2.99
C ARG A 72 4.80 5.85 3.41
N LEU A 73 4.59 5.51 4.69
CA LEU A 73 3.25 5.17 5.18
C LEU A 73 2.24 6.31 4.94
N PHE A 74 2.64 7.57 5.15
CA PHE A 74 1.78 8.74 4.92
C PHE A 74 1.22 8.77 3.50
N TYR A 75 2.05 8.51 2.49
CA TYR A 75 1.64 8.58 1.08
C TYR A 75 0.83 7.39 0.60
N PHE A 76 1.02 6.21 1.21
CA PHE A 76 0.23 5.02 0.88
C PHE A 76 -1.09 4.95 1.66
N CYS A 77 -1.24 5.68 2.76
CA CYS A 77 -2.48 5.75 3.52
C CYS A 77 -3.49 6.73 2.90
N THR A 78 -4.77 6.37 2.96
CA THR A 78 -5.86 7.33 2.74
C THR A 78 -5.90 8.35 3.87
N TYR A 79 -6.58 9.48 3.62
CA TYR A 79 -6.80 10.49 4.65
C TYR A 79 -7.48 9.93 5.92
N THR A 80 -8.48 9.07 5.74
CA THR A 80 -9.19 8.42 6.85
C THR A 80 -8.28 7.50 7.64
N CYS A 81 -7.43 6.73 6.97
CA CYS A 81 -6.44 5.87 7.60
C CYS A 81 -5.46 6.70 8.44
N ARG A 82 -4.95 7.82 7.90
CA ARG A 82 -4.06 8.71 8.64
C ARG A 82 -4.71 9.29 9.90
N LYS A 83 -6.00 9.68 9.82
CA LYS A 83 -6.75 10.12 11.00
C LYS A 83 -6.86 9.01 12.05
N ALA A 84 -7.13 7.77 11.64
CA ALA A 84 -7.21 6.66 12.57
C ALA A 84 -5.86 6.41 13.27
N ILE A 85 -4.76 6.35 12.50
CA ILE A 85 -3.41 6.11 13.02
C ILE A 85 -3.00 7.18 14.04
N THR A 86 -3.21 8.45 13.71
CA THR A 86 -2.71 9.60 14.48
C THR A 86 -3.71 10.14 15.52
N ALA A 87 -4.80 9.43 15.81
CA ALA A 87 -5.90 9.93 16.65
C ALA A 87 -6.40 11.32 16.21
N ARG A 88 -6.49 11.54 14.89
CA ARG A 88 -6.89 12.78 14.19
C ARG A 88 -5.90 13.95 14.29
N MET A 89 -4.74 13.79 14.93
CA MET A 89 -3.78 14.87 15.16
C MET A 89 -2.80 15.12 14.01
N GLY A 90 -2.64 14.16 13.09
CA GLY A 90 -1.59 14.21 12.06
C GLY A 90 -2.04 13.87 10.65
N ALA A 91 -3.33 13.99 10.30
CA ALA A 91 -3.80 13.54 9.00
C ALA A 91 -3.51 14.49 7.83
N ASP A 92 -3.39 15.79 8.11
CA ASP A 92 -3.34 16.86 7.10
C ASP A 92 -1.91 17.21 6.67
N SER A 93 -0.89 16.93 7.51
CA SER A 93 0.51 17.26 7.21
C SER A 93 1.43 16.10 7.51
N LEU A 94 2.45 15.93 6.66
CA LEU A 94 3.48 14.90 6.85
C LEU A 94 4.25 15.09 8.17
N ALA A 95 4.56 16.33 8.54
CA ALA A 95 5.26 16.64 9.79
C ALA A 95 4.47 16.19 11.03
N ASN A 96 3.17 16.51 11.10
CA ASN A 96 2.33 16.06 12.22
C ASN A 96 2.08 14.56 12.15
N PHE A 97 1.92 14.00 10.94
CA PHE A 97 1.75 12.56 10.78
C PHE A 97 2.91 11.80 11.40
N THR A 98 4.13 12.15 11.02
CA THR A 98 5.36 11.51 11.49
C THR A 98 5.46 11.58 13.01
N LYS A 99 5.30 12.78 13.59
CA LYS A 99 5.32 13.03 15.03
C LYS A 99 4.33 12.16 15.83
N HIS A 100 3.12 11.96 15.30
CA HIS A 100 2.08 11.22 16.00
C HIS A 100 2.03 9.72 15.66
N THR A 101 2.60 9.32 14.53
CA THR A 101 2.57 7.92 14.07
C THR A 101 3.56 7.05 14.84
N GLU A 102 4.72 7.58 15.21
CA GLU A 102 5.71 6.87 16.04
C GLU A 102 5.11 6.38 17.37
N LEU A 103 4.20 7.17 17.95
CA LEU A 103 3.52 6.87 19.20
C LEU A 103 2.20 6.08 19.02
N SER A 104 1.82 5.77 17.77
CA SER A 104 0.54 5.13 17.48
C SER A 104 0.57 3.64 17.83
N PRO A 105 -0.35 3.14 18.68
CA PRO A 105 -0.45 1.70 18.98
C PRO A 105 -0.67 0.83 17.74
N ALA A 106 -1.31 1.37 16.70
CA ALA A 106 -1.56 0.65 15.45
C ALA A 106 -0.28 0.44 14.61
N VAL A 107 0.75 1.26 14.81
CA VAL A 107 1.99 1.25 14.00
C VAL A 107 3.20 0.79 14.81
N GLN A 108 3.22 1.03 16.12
CA GLN A 108 4.32 0.66 17.02
C GLN A 108 4.80 -0.79 16.88
N PRO A 109 3.93 -1.81 16.74
CA PRO A 109 4.36 -3.19 16.56
C PRO A 109 5.28 -3.39 15.35
N PHE A 110 5.07 -2.64 14.27
CA PHE A 110 5.85 -2.72 13.04
C PHE A 110 7.17 -1.94 13.14
N THR A 111 7.18 -0.88 13.95
CA THR A 111 8.36 -0.03 14.16
C THR A 111 9.48 -0.86 14.79
N ARG A 112 10.59 -1.00 14.07
CA ARG A 112 11.76 -1.80 14.51
C ARG A 112 11.44 -3.26 14.87
N ALA A 113 10.41 -3.84 14.23
CA ALA A 113 10.09 -5.25 14.37
C ALA A 113 11.26 -6.14 13.93
N ALA A 114 11.52 -7.23 14.68
CA ALA A 114 12.56 -8.19 14.33
C ALA A 114 12.30 -8.80 12.96
N ARG A 115 11.04 -9.16 12.69
CA ARG A 115 10.62 -9.73 11.41
C ARG A 115 9.16 -9.39 11.13
N ILE A 116 8.85 -9.21 9.86
CA ILE A 116 7.48 -9.12 9.35
C ILE A 116 7.31 -10.20 8.30
N ARG A 117 6.21 -10.94 8.35
CA ARG A 117 5.88 -12.03 7.41
C ARG A 117 4.46 -11.83 6.90
N ILE A 118 4.29 -11.76 5.59
CA ILE A 118 2.96 -11.91 4.97
C ILE A 118 2.61 -13.38 5.00
N VAL A 119 1.40 -13.70 5.45
CA VAL A 119 1.05 -15.10 5.75
C VAL A 119 0.32 -15.81 4.65
N ASP A 120 -0.54 -15.08 3.92
CA ASP A 120 -1.40 -15.65 2.91
C ASP A 120 -1.43 -14.77 1.66
N GLU A 121 -1.92 -15.32 0.55
CA GLU A 121 -2.21 -14.53 -0.64
C GLU A 121 -3.25 -13.45 -0.31
N PRO A 122 -3.12 -12.23 -0.88
CA PRO A 122 -4.09 -11.17 -0.67
C PRO A 122 -5.48 -11.61 -1.09
N THR A 123 -6.46 -11.47 -0.20
CA THR A 123 -7.87 -11.64 -0.59
C THR A 123 -8.32 -10.40 -1.34
N ILE A 124 -8.63 -10.54 -2.63
CA ILE A 124 -9.08 -9.45 -3.49
C ILE A 124 -10.58 -9.55 -3.74
N ILE A 125 -11.29 -8.46 -3.49
CA ILE A 125 -12.71 -8.29 -3.77
C ILE A 125 -12.85 -7.30 -4.93
N ALA A 126 -13.57 -7.71 -5.97
CA ALA A 126 -13.82 -6.88 -7.14
C ALA A 126 -14.48 -5.54 -6.74
N GLY A 127 -14.18 -4.51 -7.54
CA GLY A 127 -14.80 -3.20 -7.37
C GLY A 127 -16.30 -3.23 -7.68
N THR A 128 -17.00 -2.21 -7.21
CA THR A 128 -18.41 -1.97 -7.50
C THR A 128 -18.56 -0.64 -8.28
N PRO A 129 -19.77 -0.29 -8.76
CA PRO A 129 -19.98 1.01 -9.38
C PRO A 129 -19.62 2.21 -8.49
N THR A 130 -19.64 2.04 -7.16
CA THR A 130 -19.40 3.13 -6.20
C THR A 130 -18.02 3.07 -5.52
N ARG A 131 -17.33 1.92 -5.55
CA ARG A 131 -16.05 1.68 -4.87
C ARG A 131 -15.05 0.95 -5.77
N GLY A 132 -13.76 1.25 -5.66
CA GLY A 132 -12.74 0.45 -6.35
C GLY A 132 -12.58 -0.95 -5.74
N PRO A 133 -11.81 -1.83 -6.40
CA PRO A 133 -11.38 -3.10 -5.82
C PRO A 133 -10.82 -2.94 -4.41
N MET A 134 -11.02 -3.95 -3.57
CA MET A 134 -10.46 -4.02 -2.22
C MET A 134 -9.53 -5.21 -2.10
N ALA A 135 -8.52 -5.08 -1.27
CA ALA A 135 -7.60 -6.15 -0.95
C ALA A 135 -7.40 -6.22 0.57
N THR A 136 -7.27 -7.41 1.12
CA THR A 136 -6.86 -7.63 2.50
C THR A 136 -5.61 -8.51 2.52
N VAL A 137 -4.57 -8.04 3.21
CA VAL A 137 -3.29 -8.74 3.35
C VAL A 137 -3.07 -9.08 4.83
N GLY A 138 -2.90 -10.36 5.14
CA GLY A 138 -2.57 -10.84 6.48
C GLY A 138 -1.08 -10.72 6.75
N VAL A 139 -0.72 -10.14 7.89
CA VAL A 139 0.68 -9.86 8.27
C VAL A 139 0.94 -10.33 9.70
N ASP A 140 1.96 -11.16 9.87
CA ASP A 140 2.54 -11.47 11.18
C ASP A 140 3.71 -10.55 11.47
N VAL A 141 3.74 -10.02 12.69
CA VAL A 141 4.79 -9.14 13.19
C VAL A 141 5.43 -9.79 14.39
N PHE A 142 6.72 -10.08 14.27
CA PHE A 142 7.53 -10.62 15.34
C PHE A 142 8.27 -9.46 15.99
N ILE A 143 7.85 -9.12 17.20
CA ILE A 143 8.45 -8.03 17.97
C ILE A 143 9.86 -8.46 18.37
N ALA A 144 10.84 -7.56 18.21
CA ALA A 144 12.17 -7.82 18.71
C ALA A 144 12.09 -7.87 20.25
N PRO A 145 12.64 -8.92 20.91
CA PRO A 145 12.70 -8.92 22.36
C PRO A 145 13.42 -7.65 22.79
N SER A 146 12.80 -6.85 23.66
CA SER A 146 13.49 -5.76 24.32
C SER A 146 14.59 -6.40 25.15
N ILE A 147 15.83 -6.30 24.69
CA ILE A 147 16.96 -7.08 25.24
C ILE A 147 17.19 -6.78 26.73
N ARG A 148 16.60 -5.70 27.29
CA ARG A 148 16.84 -5.30 28.68
C ARG A 148 15.60 -4.74 29.35
N HIS A 149 15.35 -5.20 30.57
CA HIS A 149 14.58 -4.43 31.55
C HIS A 149 15.28 -3.09 31.83
N ALA A 150 14.56 -2.07 32.30
CA ALA A 150 15.16 -0.82 32.79
C ALA A 150 16.20 -1.06 33.93
N SER A 151 16.12 -2.21 34.58
CA SER A 151 17.05 -2.70 35.60
C SER A 151 18.30 -3.42 35.05
N GLY A 152 18.41 -3.61 33.73
CA GLY A 152 19.58 -4.22 33.07
C GLY A 152 19.56 -5.75 32.98
N TYR A 153 18.54 -6.43 33.51
CA TYR A 153 18.39 -7.88 33.40
C TYR A 153 17.86 -8.30 32.01
N GLU A 154 18.36 -9.42 31.50
CA GLU A 154 17.83 -10.09 30.32
C GLU A 154 16.46 -10.70 30.66
N LYS A 155 15.47 -10.46 29.82
CA LYS A 155 14.17 -11.12 29.95
C LYS A 155 14.31 -12.52 29.37
N GLU A 156 14.02 -13.55 30.17
CA GLU A 156 13.98 -14.94 29.71
C GLU A 156 13.10 -15.00 28.45
N SER A 157 13.71 -15.37 27.33
CA SER A 157 13.12 -15.25 26.01
C SER A 157 12.26 -16.47 25.72
N ASP A 158 11.00 -16.44 26.16
CA ASP A 158 9.95 -17.15 25.44
C ASP A 158 9.93 -16.66 23.98
N ALA A 159 9.65 -17.55 23.03
CA ALA A 159 9.65 -17.23 21.60
C ALA A 159 8.89 -15.91 21.32
N PRO A 160 9.38 -15.04 20.41
CA PRO A 160 8.78 -13.73 20.20
C PRO A 160 7.29 -13.88 19.85
N GLU A 161 6.43 -13.30 20.68
CA GLU A 161 4.98 -13.27 20.47
C GLU A 161 4.70 -12.65 19.10
N ALA A 162 4.12 -13.44 18.20
CA ALA A 162 3.74 -12.96 16.88
C ALA A 162 2.39 -12.26 16.97
N LEU A 163 2.36 -10.97 16.62
CA LEU A 163 1.11 -10.23 16.49
C LEU A 163 0.59 -10.34 15.06
N ARG A 164 -0.70 -10.63 14.93
CA ARG A 164 -1.39 -10.78 13.64
C ARG A 164 -2.16 -9.52 13.30
N PHE A 165 -1.95 -9.03 12.08
CA PHE A 165 -2.65 -7.88 11.52
C PHE A 165 -3.32 -8.21 10.20
N ALA A 166 -4.43 -7.53 9.93
CA ALA A 166 -5.06 -7.46 8.62
C ALA A 166 -4.92 -6.04 8.07
N ILE A 167 -4.20 -5.89 6.97
CA ILE A 167 -4.04 -4.61 6.28
C ILE A 167 -5.04 -4.55 5.13
N ARG A 168 -5.92 -3.56 5.16
CA ARG A 168 -6.93 -3.37 4.10
C ARG A 168 -6.50 -2.25 3.17
N LEU A 169 -6.65 -2.52 1.88
CA LEU A 169 -6.36 -1.59 0.81
C LEU A 169 -7.58 -1.44 -0.08
N GLN A 170 -7.71 -0.26 -0.68
CA GLN A 170 -8.70 0.00 -1.72
C GLN A 170 -8.02 0.69 -2.89
N GLN A 171 -8.31 0.23 -4.10
CA GLN A 171 -7.86 0.91 -5.31
C GLN A 171 -8.72 2.15 -5.57
N GLU A 172 -8.08 3.25 -5.97
CA GLU A 172 -8.78 4.43 -6.43
C GLU A 172 -9.56 4.14 -7.71
N ARG A 173 -10.75 4.72 -7.84
CA ARG A 173 -11.62 4.51 -9.01
C ARG A 173 -11.16 5.31 -10.23
N ARG A 174 -10.64 6.50 -9.98
CA ARG A 174 -10.20 7.43 -11.02
C ARG A 174 -8.72 7.18 -11.30
N PRO A 175 -8.28 7.35 -12.57
CA PRO A 175 -6.85 7.37 -12.88
C PRO A 175 -6.09 8.28 -11.91
N PRO A 176 -4.93 7.84 -11.39
CA PRO A 176 -4.13 6.72 -11.88
C PRO A 176 -4.60 5.31 -11.46
N LYS A 177 -5.57 5.16 -10.55
CA LYS A 177 -6.01 3.87 -9.95
C LYS A 177 -4.97 3.23 -9.03
N ASN A 178 -4.42 4.04 -8.12
CA ASN A 178 -3.49 3.56 -7.12
C ASN A 178 -4.20 2.74 -6.03
N TRP A 179 -3.51 1.73 -5.49
CA TRP A 179 -3.91 1.09 -4.24
C TRP A 179 -3.46 1.93 -3.05
N LEU A 180 -4.37 2.15 -2.08
CA LEU A 180 -4.10 2.88 -0.85
C LEU A 180 -4.56 2.07 0.36
N ILE A 181 -3.80 2.15 1.44
CA ILE A 181 -4.15 1.55 2.73
C ILE A 181 -5.30 2.33 3.35
N THR A 182 -6.39 1.65 3.63
CA THR A 182 -7.57 2.22 4.27
C THR A 182 -7.60 1.94 5.76
N GLU A 183 -7.13 0.76 6.19
CA GLU A 183 -7.21 0.31 7.59
C GLU A 183 -6.02 -0.60 7.95
N ILE A 184 -5.60 -0.53 9.21
CA ILE A 184 -4.60 -1.40 9.85
C ILE A 184 -5.30 -1.99 11.07
N LEU A 185 -5.59 -3.29 11.04
CA LEU A 185 -6.38 -3.96 12.08
C LEU A 185 -5.54 -4.99 12.81
N ASP A 186 -5.42 -4.88 14.13
CA ASP A 186 -4.95 -5.97 14.97
C ASP A 186 -6.08 -7.00 15.09
N THR A 187 -5.82 -8.24 14.65
CA THR A 187 -6.88 -9.25 14.58
C THR A 187 -7.38 -9.69 15.95
N ARG A 188 -6.63 -9.43 17.03
CA ARG A 188 -7.09 -9.70 18.41
C ARG A 188 -8.29 -8.85 18.78
N TYR A 189 -8.37 -7.63 18.25
CA TYR A 189 -9.44 -6.68 18.55
C TYR A 189 -10.45 -6.54 17.40
N ALA A 190 -10.15 -7.07 16.22
CA ALA A 190 -11.02 -6.98 15.05
C ALA A 190 -12.38 -7.68 15.23
N PHE A 191 -12.49 -8.64 16.16
CA PHE A 191 -13.71 -9.39 16.46
C PHE A 191 -14.30 -9.10 17.85
N ALA A 192 -13.73 -8.15 18.60
CA ALA A 192 -14.19 -7.83 19.96
C ALA A 192 -15.59 -7.17 20.02
N GLY A 193 -16.25 -6.97 18.87
CA GLY A 193 -17.65 -6.54 18.78
C GLY A 193 -18.67 -7.68 18.71
N ASP A 194 -18.23 -8.95 18.70
CA ASP A 194 -19.10 -10.13 18.58
C ASP A 194 -19.09 -11.01 19.84
N THR A 195 -18.86 -10.42 21.03
CA THR A 195 -19.24 -11.08 22.29
C THR A 195 -20.68 -10.74 22.63
N GLY A 196 -21.59 -11.12 21.73
CA GLY A 196 -23.01 -11.24 22.00
C GLY A 196 -23.38 -12.71 21.94
N ASN A 197 -23.61 -13.32 23.12
CA ASN A 197 -24.00 -14.72 23.33
C ASN A 197 -22.99 -15.78 22.88
N ASP A 198 -22.18 -16.26 23.82
CA ASP A 198 -21.91 -17.70 23.99
C ASP A 198 -21.37 -17.93 25.41
N LEU A 199 -22.29 -17.80 26.37
CA LEU A 199 -22.20 -18.46 27.67
C LEU A 199 -23.51 -19.25 27.84
N GLN A 200 -23.48 -20.50 27.39
CA GLN A 200 -24.28 -21.60 27.94
C GLN A 200 -23.33 -22.70 28.38
#